data_AF-A0A1E1MGP0-F1
#
_entry.id   AF-A0A1E1MGP0-F1
#
_cell.length_a   1.000
_cell.length_b   1.000
_cell.length_c   1.000
_cell.angle_alpha   90.00
_cell.angle_beta   90.00
_cell.angle_gamma   90.00
#
_symmetry.space_group_name_H-M   'P 1'
#
loop_
_entity.id
_entity.type
_entity.pdbx_description
1 polymer ?
#
loop_
_entity_poly.entity_id
_entity_poly.type
_entity_poly.pdbx_seq_one_letter_code
_entity_poly.pdbx_strand_id
1 'polypeptide(L)'
;MADASPPSAIVYDENGILSFVMLKDIIFTLILLLGILETLSASGNILSMERDWIVTAASPNGHTYDLTHLNSVMRRIDLICKLIAPILISIVISCTTARIGVLVVGVMSAISWPVEMFCAKRVWNRNPQLQAPKMCSLDDSQQKQAIVGPLGVMNNVFQGLRSYIQDFKNYFSSTVCIPSFALALLHLSALSYSATFITFLLSTGYSLHLITIARAAGSVVEISSTIVAPVGVQYLGKARNHGRFRGRDVLGENDAEGLLLVDRAKDIEGRTETGLKRLGLWGLSWQLLNLVCLAYEYIVVRLSVTTDESIDTRRTCTLVSLF
;
A
#
# COMPACT_ATOMS: atom_id res chain seq x y z
N MET A 1 54.12 55.35 -24.74
CA MET A 1 52.75 55.74 -24.35
C MET A 1 51.98 54.45 -24.23
N ALA A 2 51.95 53.92 -23.01
CA ALA A 2 51.21 52.72 -22.63
C ALA A 2 49.72 53.08 -22.53
N ASP A 3 48.84 52.21 -23.02
CA ASP A 3 47.80 51.57 -22.20
C ASP A 3 47.00 50.59 -23.08
N ALA A 4 47.14 49.30 -22.82
CA ALA A 4 46.31 48.26 -23.42
C ALA A 4 45.87 47.35 -22.27
N SER A 5 44.82 47.78 -21.58
CA SER A 5 44.15 47.01 -20.54
C SER A 5 43.53 45.73 -21.13
N PRO A 6 43.81 44.53 -20.60
CA PRO A 6 43.10 43.32 -21.03
C PRO A 6 41.66 43.32 -20.49
N PRO A 7 40.72 42.63 -21.17
CA PRO A 7 39.33 42.57 -20.74
C PRO A 7 39.24 41.87 -19.39
N SER A 8 38.51 42.50 -18.47
CA SER A 8 38.18 41.95 -17.15
C SER A 8 37.65 40.52 -17.29
N ALA A 9 38.40 39.58 -16.72
CA ALA A 9 37.91 38.24 -16.48
C ALA A 9 36.59 38.36 -15.68
N ILE A 10 35.52 37.82 -16.25
CA ILE A 10 34.27 37.60 -15.56
C ILE A 10 34.60 36.57 -14.48
N VAL A 11 34.94 37.06 -13.28
CA VAL A 11 34.98 36.24 -12.07
C VAL A 11 33.53 35.83 -11.81
N TYR A 12 33.13 34.71 -12.41
CA TYR A 12 31.94 34.01 -11.97
C TYR A 12 32.13 33.69 -10.49
N ASP A 13 31.18 34.13 -9.67
CA ASP A 13 31.16 33.93 -8.23
C ASP A 13 31.00 32.42 -7.93
N GLU A 14 32.10 31.67 -7.99
CA GLU A 14 32.13 30.24 -7.66
C GLU A 14 31.59 29.97 -6.24
N ASN A 15 31.77 30.93 -5.33
CA ASN A 15 31.25 30.86 -3.97
C ASN A 15 29.72 30.97 -3.93
N GLY A 16 29.12 31.81 -4.78
CA GLY A 16 27.67 31.93 -4.95
C GLY A 16 27.04 30.68 -5.57
N ILE A 17 27.69 30.08 -6.57
CA ILE A 17 27.24 28.82 -7.21
C ILE A 17 27.33 27.66 -6.21
N LEU A 18 28.44 27.55 -5.47
CA LEU A 18 28.63 26.53 -4.43
C LEU A 18 27.58 26.69 -3.32
N SER A 19 27.31 27.91 -2.86
CA SER A 19 26.30 28.18 -1.83
C SER A 19 24.88 27.82 -2.29
N PHE A 20 24.54 28.08 -3.55
CA PHE A 20 23.25 27.70 -4.13
C PHE A 20 23.09 26.17 -4.25
N VAL A 21 24.14 25.46 -4.66
CA VAL A 21 24.15 23.99 -4.74
C VAL A 21 24.01 23.38 -3.34
N MET A 22 24.78 23.86 -2.37
CA MET A 22 24.70 23.39 -0.97
C MET A 22 23.32 23.66 -0.36
N LEU A 23 22.71 24.81 -0.63
CA LEU A 23 21.36 25.13 -0.17
C LEU A 23 20.33 24.15 -0.76
N LYS A 24 20.42 23.84 -2.05
CA LYS A 24 19.52 22.90 -2.72
C LYS A 24 19.64 21.50 -2.10
N ASP A 25 20.85 21.04 -1.84
CA ASP A 25 21.11 19.71 -1.30
C ASP A 25 20.65 19.62 0.18
N ILE A 26 20.82 20.68 0.96
CA ILE A 26 20.29 20.78 2.32
C ILE A 26 18.76 20.74 2.31
N ILE A 27 18.10 21.54 1.46
CA ILE A 27 16.63 21.55 1.34
C ILE A 27 16.13 20.18 0.90
N PHE A 28 16.77 19.55 -0.07
CA PHE A 28 16.41 18.22 -0.54
C PHE A 28 16.55 17.16 0.57
N THR A 29 17.66 17.18 1.30
CA THR A 29 17.90 16.28 2.44
C THR A 29 16.85 16.48 3.53
N LEU A 30 16.51 17.73 3.83
CA LEU A 30 15.46 18.06 4.79
C LEU A 30 14.10 17.52 4.34
N ILE A 31 13.73 17.71 3.08
CA ILE A 31 12.47 17.19 2.50
C ILE A 31 12.42 15.67 2.62
N LEU A 32 13.53 14.97 2.32
CA LEU A 32 13.60 13.51 2.45
C LEU A 32 13.40 13.07 3.90
N LEU A 33 14.07 13.72 4.85
CA LEU A 33 13.95 13.40 6.27
C LEU A 33 12.52 13.64 6.78
N LEU A 34 11.90 14.76 6.39
CA LEU A 34 10.49 15.03 6.69
C LEU A 34 9.56 13.99 6.08
N GLY A 35 9.83 13.54 4.85
CA GLY A 35 9.06 12.47 4.20
C GLY A 35 9.15 11.14 4.95
N ILE A 36 10.34 10.77 5.44
CA ILE A 36 10.51 9.56 6.26
C ILE A 36 9.72 9.66 7.57
N LEU A 37 9.79 10.82 8.26
CA LEU A 37 9.04 11.05 9.49
C LEU A 37 7.53 11.03 9.27
N GLU A 38 7.06 11.61 8.16
CA GLU A 38 5.65 11.58 7.75
C GLU A 38 5.18 10.14 7.54
N THR A 39 5.91 9.34 6.77
CA THR A 39 5.53 7.96 6.48
C THR A 39 5.57 7.08 7.73
N LEU A 40 6.55 7.30 8.62
CA LEU A 40 6.64 6.61 9.90
C LEU A 40 5.46 6.99 10.83
N SER A 41 5.14 8.28 10.89
CA SER A 41 4.01 8.80 11.67
C SER A 41 2.68 8.26 11.15
N ALA A 42 2.47 8.26 9.84
CA ALA A 42 1.28 7.70 9.22
C ALA A 42 1.12 6.21 9.52
N SER A 43 2.21 5.44 9.42
CA SER A 43 2.22 4.01 9.76
C SER A 43 1.87 3.79 11.24
N GLY A 44 2.47 4.57 12.14
CA GLY A 44 2.18 4.54 13.57
C GLY A 44 0.73 4.90 13.89
N ASN A 45 0.17 5.91 13.20
CA ASN A 45 -1.22 6.31 13.37
C ASN A 45 -2.18 5.18 12.98
N ILE A 46 -1.93 4.50 11.86
CA ILE A 46 -2.73 3.33 11.44
C ILE A 46 -2.65 2.22 12.49
N LEU A 47 -1.46 1.89 12.98
CA LEU A 47 -1.28 0.87 14.02
C LEU A 47 -2.06 1.21 15.29
N SER A 48 -1.98 2.46 15.76
CA SER A 48 -2.64 2.91 16.98
C SER A 48 -4.17 2.99 16.82
N MET A 49 -4.64 3.68 15.78
CA MET A 49 -6.07 3.98 15.62
C MET A 49 -6.83 2.81 14.99
N GLU A 50 -6.32 2.24 13.90
CA GLU A 50 -7.04 1.21 13.14
C GLU A 50 -6.88 -0.18 13.77
N ARG A 51 -5.65 -0.56 14.13
CA ARG A 51 -5.36 -1.95 14.51
C ARG A 51 -5.54 -2.24 15.98
N ASP A 52 -5.42 -1.22 16.83
CA ASP A 52 -5.52 -1.37 18.28
C ASP A 52 -6.80 -0.76 18.86
N TRP A 53 -7.06 0.52 18.59
CA TRP A 53 -8.25 1.20 19.11
C TRP A 53 -9.57 0.64 18.59
N ILE A 54 -9.69 0.30 17.31
CA ILE A 54 -10.95 -0.26 16.78
C ILE A 54 -11.24 -1.64 17.37
N VAL A 55 -10.20 -2.45 17.58
CA VAL A 55 -10.38 -3.79 18.14
C VAL A 55 -10.86 -3.74 19.59
N THR A 56 -10.35 -2.78 20.35
CA THR A 56 -10.74 -2.55 21.75
C THR A 56 -12.03 -1.74 21.89
N ALA A 57 -12.43 -0.98 20.88
CA ALA A 57 -13.66 -0.19 20.89
C ALA A 57 -14.90 -0.90 20.32
N ALA A 58 -14.72 -2.03 19.64
CA ALA A 58 -15.83 -2.78 19.09
C ALA A 58 -16.69 -3.43 20.16
N SER A 59 -17.99 -3.51 19.88
CA SER A 59 -18.94 -4.22 20.74
C SER A 59 -18.76 -5.74 20.60
N PRO A 60 -19.11 -6.54 21.62
CA PRO A 60 -19.05 -8.00 21.53
C PRO A 60 -19.83 -8.55 20.33
N ASN A 61 -19.33 -9.66 19.78
CA ASN A 61 -19.83 -10.30 18.56
C ASN A 61 -21.37 -10.36 18.51
N GLY A 62 -21.96 -9.87 17.43
CA GLY A 62 -23.41 -9.91 17.19
C GLY A 62 -24.21 -8.65 17.56
N HIS A 63 -23.56 -7.57 18.03
CA HIS A 63 -24.20 -6.26 18.21
C HIS A 63 -24.06 -5.37 16.97
N THR A 64 -24.78 -4.24 16.92
CA THR A 64 -24.82 -3.31 15.78
C THR A 64 -23.45 -2.74 15.36
N TYR A 65 -22.46 -2.74 16.25
CA TYR A 65 -21.10 -2.22 16.02
C TYR A 65 -20.02 -3.26 16.34
N ASP A 66 -20.14 -4.44 15.74
CA ASP A 66 -19.13 -5.51 15.80
C ASP A 66 -17.84 -5.14 15.02
N LEU A 67 -16.72 -5.77 15.36
CA LEU A 67 -15.40 -5.65 14.74
C LEU A 67 -15.46 -5.73 13.21
N THR A 68 -16.23 -6.69 12.69
CA THR A 68 -16.36 -6.90 11.25
C THR A 68 -17.04 -5.70 10.57
N HIS A 69 -18.05 -5.12 11.21
CA HIS A 69 -18.74 -3.95 10.68
C HIS A 69 -17.82 -2.73 10.69
N LEU A 70 -17.18 -2.43 11.82
CA LEU A 70 -16.24 -1.30 11.95
C LEU A 70 -15.07 -1.42 10.96
N ASN A 71 -14.47 -2.59 10.84
CA ASN A 71 -13.39 -2.86 9.88
C ASN A 71 -13.85 -2.67 8.42
N SER A 72 -15.04 -3.17 8.07
CA SER A 72 -15.58 -2.99 6.71
C SER A 72 -15.88 -1.53 6.36
N VAL A 73 -16.40 -0.76 7.32
CA VAL A 73 -16.69 0.67 7.13
C VAL A 73 -15.40 1.46 6.98
N MET A 74 -14.39 1.19 7.82
CA MET A 74 -13.10 1.86 7.71
C MET A 74 -12.42 1.56 6.37
N ARG A 75 -12.43 0.31 5.93
CA ARG A 75 -11.89 -0.08 4.63
C ARG A 75 -12.61 0.61 3.48
N ARG A 76 -13.94 0.77 3.56
CA ARG A 76 -14.72 1.50 2.55
C ARG A 76 -14.33 2.97 2.50
N ILE A 77 -14.15 3.63 3.64
CA ILE A 77 -13.72 5.04 3.71
C ILE A 77 -12.33 5.19 3.09
N ASP A 78 -11.37 4.32 3.44
CA ASP A 78 -10.01 4.31 2.84
C ASP A 78 -10.06 4.21 1.31
N LEU A 79 -10.85 3.27 0.79
CA LEU A 79 -10.99 3.08 -0.66
C LEU A 79 -11.64 4.28 -1.36
N ILE A 80 -12.67 4.89 -0.76
CA ILE A 80 -13.33 6.08 -1.29
C ILE A 80 -12.35 7.26 -1.31
N CYS A 81 -11.61 7.49 -0.22
CA CYS A 81 -10.63 8.57 -0.15
C CYS A 81 -9.50 8.39 -1.17
N LYS A 82 -8.98 7.15 -1.34
CA LYS A 82 -7.97 6.83 -2.35
C LYS A 82 -8.45 7.07 -3.78
N LEU A 83 -9.74 6.86 -4.05
CA LEU A 83 -10.34 7.11 -5.36
C LEU A 83 -10.58 8.61 -5.61
N ILE A 84 -11.08 9.34 -4.60
CA ILE A 84 -11.47 10.75 -4.73
C ILE A 84 -10.24 11.67 -4.70
N ALA A 85 -9.20 11.34 -3.94
CA ALA A 85 -8.05 12.23 -3.76
C ALA A 85 -7.36 12.65 -5.07
N PRO A 86 -7.04 11.75 -6.02
CA PRO A 86 -6.49 12.12 -7.33
C PRO A 86 -7.40 13.05 -8.14
N ILE A 87 -8.73 12.86 -8.05
CA ILE A 87 -9.70 13.68 -8.79
C ILE A 87 -9.72 15.10 -8.22
N LEU A 88 -9.79 15.24 -6.89
CA LEU A 88 -9.80 16.55 -6.24
C LEU A 88 -8.51 17.33 -6.48
N ILE A 89 -7.34 16.67 -6.36
CA ILE A 89 -6.08 17.35 -6.61
C ILE A 89 -5.94 17.76 -8.08
N SER A 90 -6.38 16.93 -9.03
CA SER A 90 -6.40 17.29 -10.45
C SER A 90 -7.30 18.49 -10.71
N ILE A 91 -8.51 18.55 -10.15
CA ILE A 91 -9.41 19.70 -10.30
C ILE A 91 -8.78 20.98 -9.74
N VAL A 92 -8.20 20.91 -8.54
CA VAL A 92 -7.56 22.08 -7.89
C VAL A 92 -6.40 22.61 -8.74
N ILE A 93 -5.57 21.71 -9.29
CA ILE A 93 -4.43 22.09 -10.16
C ILE A 93 -4.92 22.56 -11.54
N SER A 94 -6.03 22.03 -12.07
CA SER A 94 -6.57 22.48 -13.35
C SER A 94 -7.26 23.84 -13.27
N CYS A 95 -7.92 24.16 -12.16
CA CYS A 95 -8.60 25.45 -11.96
C CYS A 95 -7.64 26.55 -11.47
N THR A 96 -6.46 26.19 -10.97
CA THR A 96 -5.56 27.12 -10.27
C THR A 96 -4.10 26.93 -10.71
N THR A 97 -3.19 27.77 -10.22
CA THR A 97 -1.75 27.56 -10.43
C THR A 97 -1.20 26.51 -9.46
N ALA A 98 -0.13 25.80 -9.85
CA ALA A 98 0.51 24.79 -9.02
C ALA A 98 0.89 25.30 -7.61
N ARG A 99 1.27 26.58 -7.49
CA ARG A 99 1.61 27.21 -6.21
C ARG A 99 0.42 27.26 -5.25
N ILE A 100 -0.75 27.62 -5.77
CA ILE A 100 -1.97 27.69 -4.97
C ILE A 100 -2.45 26.27 -4.64
N GLY A 101 -2.29 25.31 -5.56
CA GLY A 101 -2.57 23.90 -5.27
C GLY A 101 -1.78 23.35 -4.09
N VAL A 102 -0.48 23.64 -4.02
CA VAL A 102 0.37 23.27 -2.87
C VAL A 102 -0.12 23.95 -1.58
N LEU A 103 -0.48 25.23 -1.64
CA LEU A 103 -1.00 25.96 -0.48
C LEU A 103 -2.32 25.37 0.03
N VAL A 104 -3.24 25.00 -0.86
CA VAL A 104 -4.51 24.36 -0.51
C VAL A 104 -4.27 23.03 0.20
N VAL A 105 -3.39 22.18 -0.33
CA VAL A 105 -3.04 20.90 0.30
C VAL A 105 -2.40 21.13 1.68
N GLY A 106 -1.48 22.09 1.79
CA GLY A 106 -0.84 22.43 3.06
C GLY A 106 -1.83 22.89 4.13
N VAL A 107 -2.78 23.77 3.77
CA VAL A 107 -3.83 24.24 4.67
C VAL A 107 -4.77 23.10 5.08
N MET A 108 -5.17 22.24 4.13
CA MET A 108 -6.02 21.08 4.42
C MET A 108 -5.35 20.10 5.39
N SER A 109 -4.07 19.81 5.21
CA SER A 109 -3.30 18.97 6.13
C SER A 109 -3.18 19.61 7.52
N ALA A 110 -2.92 20.92 7.59
CA ALA A 110 -2.84 21.64 8.86
C ALA A 110 -4.17 21.64 9.63
N ILE A 111 -5.31 21.75 8.93
CA ILE A 111 -6.65 21.70 9.53
C ILE A 111 -7.05 20.27 9.92
N SER A 112 -6.53 19.25 9.23
CA SER A 112 -6.88 17.85 9.49
C SER A 112 -6.38 17.38 10.86
N TRP A 113 -5.18 17.81 11.28
CA TRP A 113 -4.59 17.45 12.57
C TRP A 113 -5.44 17.82 13.80
N PRO A 114 -5.90 19.08 14.00
CA PRO A 114 -6.72 19.43 15.17
C PRO A 114 -8.09 18.74 15.16
N VAL A 115 -8.67 18.52 13.98
CA VAL A 115 -9.94 17.78 13.83
C VAL A 115 -9.76 16.33 14.26
N GLU A 116 -8.69 15.67 13.83
CA GLU A 116 -8.35 14.31 14.23
C GLU A 116 -8.15 14.21 15.74
N MET A 117 -7.36 15.11 16.33
CA MET A 117 -7.09 15.13 17.77
C MET A 117 -8.37 15.33 18.60
N PHE A 118 -9.27 16.22 18.15
CA PHE A 118 -10.56 16.44 18.80
C PHE A 118 -11.43 15.18 18.77
N CYS A 119 -11.54 14.53 17.61
CA CYS A 119 -12.30 13.29 17.43
C CYS A 119 -11.70 12.15 18.27
N ALA A 120 -10.37 11.98 18.26
CA ALA A 120 -9.68 10.97 19.03
C ALA A 120 -9.90 11.15 20.54
N LYS A 121 -9.77 12.38 21.04
CA LYS A 121 -10.04 12.70 22.45
C LYS A 121 -11.48 12.40 22.84
N ARG A 122 -12.43 12.66 21.94
CA ARG A 122 -13.85 12.33 22.16
C ARG A 122 -14.07 10.83 22.26
N VAL A 123 -13.45 10.02 21.40
CA VAL A 123 -13.53 8.55 21.45
C VAL A 123 -12.91 8.01 22.73
N TRP A 124 -11.72 8.49 23.08
CA TRP A 124 -11.02 8.12 24.31
C TRP A 124 -11.87 8.35 25.56
N ASN A 125 -12.48 9.52 25.69
CA ASN A 125 -13.30 9.87 26.86
C ASN A 125 -14.62 9.08 26.92
N ARG A 126 -15.12 8.59 25.78
CA ARG A 126 -16.42 7.91 25.70
C ARG A 126 -16.32 6.40 25.89
N ASN A 127 -15.15 5.80 25.69
CA ASN A 127 -14.98 4.36 25.84
C ASN A 127 -14.02 4.03 27.00
N PRO A 128 -14.53 3.56 28.16
CA PRO A 128 -13.69 3.21 29.29
C PRO A 128 -12.79 1.99 29.01
N GLN A 129 -13.13 1.14 28.02
CA GLN A 129 -12.30 -0.03 27.66
C GLN A 129 -10.97 0.38 27.01
N LEU A 130 -10.91 1.54 26.35
CA LEU A 130 -9.66 2.11 25.82
C LEU A 130 -8.74 2.62 26.93
N GLN A 131 -9.32 3.05 28.05
CA GLN A 131 -8.60 3.60 29.20
C GLN A 131 -8.10 2.51 30.15
N ALA A 132 -8.62 1.28 30.01
CA ALA A 132 -8.19 0.17 30.82
C ALA A 132 -6.70 -0.12 30.54
N PRO A 133 -5.84 -0.23 31.57
CA PRO A 133 -4.45 -0.56 31.37
C PRO A 133 -4.36 -1.94 30.71
N LYS A 134 -3.70 -2.00 29.56
CA LYS A 134 -3.37 -3.28 28.93
C LYS A 134 -2.44 -4.01 29.88
N MET A 135 -2.83 -5.21 30.32
CA MET A 135 -1.96 -6.07 31.12
C MET A 135 -0.78 -6.51 30.24
N CYS A 136 0.27 -5.68 30.17
CA CYS A 136 1.58 -6.19 29.83
C CYS A 136 1.99 -7.12 30.97
N SER A 137 2.39 -8.33 30.62
CA SER A 137 2.82 -9.40 31.52
C SER A 137 3.63 -8.85 32.70
N LEU A 138 3.19 -9.18 33.91
CA LEU A 138 3.74 -8.76 35.21
C LEU A 138 5.19 -9.21 35.50
N ASP A 139 5.98 -9.59 34.50
CA ASP A 139 7.37 -10.04 34.70
C ASP A 139 8.41 -8.91 34.56
N ASP A 140 8.08 -7.79 33.90
CA ASP A 140 9.07 -6.73 33.60
C ASP A 140 9.12 -5.60 34.65
N SER A 141 8.20 -5.60 35.61
CA SER A 141 8.05 -4.48 36.56
C SER A 141 8.87 -4.63 37.86
N GLN A 142 9.34 -5.83 38.22
CA GLN A 142 10.17 -6.00 39.42
C GLN A 142 11.67 -5.71 39.21
N GLN A 143 12.16 -5.56 37.97
CA GLN A 143 13.60 -5.41 37.69
C GLN A 143 14.03 -3.99 37.28
N LYS A 144 13.13 -3.00 37.28
CA LYS A 144 13.41 -1.64 36.78
C LYS A 144 13.89 -0.63 37.83
N GLN A 145 14.20 -1.06 39.06
CA GLN A 145 14.55 -0.15 40.16
C GLN A 145 16.05 -0.08 40.50
N ALA A 146 16.95 -0.67 39.71
CA ALA A 146 18.38 -0.59 39.97
C ALA A 146 19.20 -0.18 38.73
N ILE A 147 19.91 0.95 38.88
CA ILE A 147 21.08 1.40 38.10
C ILE A 147 20.79 2.27 36.86
N VAL A 148 20.56 3.57 37.10
CA VAL A 148 20.71 4.63 36.07
C VAL A 148 22.19 5.02 36.00
N GLY A 149 22.91 4.44 35.05
CA GLY A 149 24.27 4.83 34.64
C GLY A 149 24.45 4.63 33.14
N PRO A 150 25.51 5.19 32.49
CA PRO A 150 25.71 5.08 31.04
C PRO A 150 25.89 3.63 30.55
N LEU A 151 26.44 2.72 31.39
CA LEU A 151 26.44 1.27 31.11
C LEU A 151 25.03 0.66 31.19
N GLY A 152 24.15 1.22 32.04
CA GLY A 152 22.76 0.80 32.17
C GLY A 152 21.94 1.08 30.92
N VAL A 153 22.25 2.15 30.16
CA VAL A 153 21.59 2.44 28.88
C VAL A 153 21.87 1.33 27.86
N MET A 154 23.12 0.88 27.76
CA MET A 154 23.49 -0.19 26.82
C MET A 154 22.85 -1.54 27.23
N ASN A 155 22.78 -1.82 28.52
CA ASN A 155 22.09 -3.00 29.03
C ASN A 155 20.57 -2.92 28.81
N ASN A 156 19.96 -1.75 28.95
CA ASN A 156 18.53 -1.51 28.69
C ASN A 156 18.20 -1.62 27.20
N VAL A 157 19.08 -1.17 26.31
CA VAL A 157 18.94 -1.34 24.85
C VAL A 157 19.07 -2.81 24.48
N PHE A 158 20.04 -3.52 25.04
CA PHE A 158 20.23 -4.95 24.79
C PHE A 158 19.06 -5.78 25.33
N GLN A 159 18.56 -5.44 26.52
CA GLN A 159 17.37 -6.05 27.10
C GLN A 159 16.12 -5.76 26.27
N GLY A 160 15.94 -4.51 25.81
CA GLY A 160 14.87 -4.14 24.90
C GLY A 160 14.94 -4.92 23.58
N LEU A 161 16.12 -5.02 22.98
CA LEU A 161 16.35 -5.80 21.76
C LEU A 161 16.03 -7.29 21.98
N ARG A 162 16.42 -7.85 23.14
CA ARG A 162 16.08 -9.22 23.49
C ARG A 162 14.57 -9.43 23.61
N SER A 163 13.86 -8.50 24.22
CA SER A 163 12.39 -8.53 24.29
C SER A 163 11.76 -8.43 22.90
N TYR A 164 12.26 -7.54 22.01
CA TYR A 164 11.81 -7.49 20.62
C TYR A 164 12.07 -8.79 19.85
N ILE A 165 13.22 -9.43 20.06
CA ILE A 165 13.53 -10.73 19.45
C ILE A 165 12.57 -11.82 19.97
N GLN A 166 12.22 -11.79 21.25
CA GLN A 166 11.25 -12.69 21.86
C GLN A 166 9.86 -12.50 21.24
N ASP A 167 9.40 -11.26 21.10
CA ASP A 167 8.11 -10.93 20.48
C ASP A 167 8.07 -11.33 19.01
N PHE A 168 9.17 -11.12 18.29
CA PHE A 168 9.32 -11.57 16.91
C PHE A 168 9.21 -13.09 16.84
N LYS A 169 9.93 -13.83 17.70
CA LYS A 169 9.83 -15.28 17.78
C LYS A 169 8.40 -15.75 18.06
N ASN A 170 7.68 -15.07 18.95
CA ASN A 170 6.28 -15.35 19.24
C ASN A 170 5.38 -15.11 18.02
N TYR A 171 5.61 -14.03 17.26
CA TYR A 171 4.91 -13.74 16.02
C TYR A 171 5.14 -14.84 14.95
N PHE A 172 6.38 -15.28 14.73
CA PHE A 172 6.68 -16.36 13.77
C PHE A 172 6.14 -17.73 14.19
N SER A 173 5.95 -17.95 15.50
CA SER A 173 5.34 -19.17 16.03
C SER A 173 3.81 -19.18 15.89
N SER A 174 3.19 -18.03 15.56
CA SER A 174 1.75 -17.91 15.47
C SER A 174 1.20 -18.36 14.11
N THR A 175 -0.03 -18.89 14.10
CA THR A 175 -0.71 -19.36 12.87
C THR A 175 -0.94 -18.23 11.85
N VAL A 176 -0.87 -16.96 12.26
CA VAL A 176 -1.05 -15.80 11.37
C VAL A 176 0.21 -15.43 10.57
N CYS A 177 1.35 -16.07 10.84
CA CYS A 177 2.60 -15.82 10.12
C CYS A 177 2.48 -16.14 8.62
N ILE A 178 1.87 -17.27 8.27
CA ILE A 178 1.77 -17.73 6.88
C ILE A 178 0.90 -16.76 6.03
N PRO A 179 -0.31 -16.37 6.46
CA PRO A 179 -1.09 -15.33 5.76
C PRO A 179 -0.35 -13.99 5.64
N SER A 180 0.40 -13.60 6.65
CA SER A 180 1.13 -12.34 6.65
C SER A 180 2.31 -12.35 5.67
N PHE A 181 3.03 -13.47 5.59
CA PHE A 181 4.10 -13.65 4.61
C PHE A 181 3.55 -13.68 3.18
N ALA A 182 2.41 -14.35 2.96
CA ALA A 182 1.73 -14.33 1.67
C ALA A 182 1.31 -12.91 1.25
N LEU A 183 0.80 -12.11 2.19
CA LEU A 183 0.47 -10.70 1.95
C LEU A 183 1.71 -9.87 1.60
N ALA A 184 2.84 -10.10 2.30
CA ALA A 184 4.10 -9.40 2.00
C ALA A 184 4.63 -9.77 0.61
N LEU A 185 4.59 -11.06 0.24
CA LEU A 185 4.98 -11.53 -1.09
C LEU A 185 4.09 -10.94 -2.20
N LEU A 186 2.81 -10.67 -1.92
CA LEU A 186 1.92 -10.04 -2.89
C LEU A 186 2.39 -8.63 -3.26
N HIS A 187 2.99 -7.89 -2.32
CA HIS A 187 3.59 -6.58 -2.59
C HIS A 187 4.96 -6.66 -3.27
N LEU A 188 5.60 -7.83 -3.30
CA LEU A 188 6.88 -8.08 -3.96
C LEU A 188 6.66 -8.33 -5.46
N SER A 189 6.26 -7.29 -6.20
CA SER A 189 6.08 -7.37 -7.65
C SER A 189 6.88 -6.30 -8.38
N ALA A 190 7.83 -6.73 -9.20
CA ALA A 190 8.60 -5.87 -10.10
C ALA A 190 7.83 -5.52 -11.40
N LEU A 191 6.72 -6.22 -11.66
CA LEU A 191 5.92 -6.07 -12.89
C LEU A 191 4.77 -5.06 -12.78
N SER A 192 4.62 -4.42 -11.61
CA SER A 192 3.70 -3.29 -11.50
C SER A 192 4.15 -2.15 -12.41
N TYR A 193 3.22 -1.40 -13.01
CA TYR A 193 3.48 -0.21 -13.84
C TYR A 193 3.99 0.99 -13.02
N SER A 194 5.02 0.75 -12.21
CA SER A 194 5.78 1.72 -11.43
C SER A 194 6.88 2.35 -12.30
N ALA A 195 7.51 3.40 -11.79
CA ALA A 195 8.54 4.17 -12.50
C ALA A 195 9.71 3.30 -12.98
N THR A 196 10.07 2.26 -12.23
CA THR A 196 11.14 1.32 -12.59
C THR A 196 10.79 0.48 -13.82
N PHE A 197 9.60 -0.11 -13.85
CA PHE A 197 9.13 -0.92 -15.00
C PHE A 197 8.93 -0.05 -16.24
N ILE A 198 8.37 1.16 -16.09
CA ILE A 198 8.20 2.11 -17.20
C ILE A 198 9.55 2.51 -17.79
N THR A 199 10.53 2.81 -16.95
CA THR A 199 11.90 3.14 -17.40
C THR A 199 12.54 1.97 -18.14
N PHE A 200 12.32 0.73 -17.67
CA PHE A 200 12.79 -0.47 -18.37
C PHE A 200 12.12 -0.65 -19.75
N LEU A 201 10.80 -0.46 -19.85
CA LEU A 201 10.08 -0.54 -21.13
C LEU A 201 10.57 0.54 -22.11
N LEU A 202 10.83 1.76 -21.66
CA LEU A 202 11.40 2.81 -22.49
C LEU A 202 12.83 2.47 -22.96
N SER A 203 13.66 1.94 -22.06
CA SER A 203 15.04 1.52 -22.37
C SER A 203 15.10 0.39 -23.40
N THR A 204 14.11 -0.49 -23.41
CA THR A 204 13.99 -1.60 -24.38
C THR A 204 13.38 -1.18 -25.72
N GLY A 205 12.95 0.07 -25.87
CA GLY A 205 12.46 0.63 -27.13
C GLY A 205 10.94 0.60 -27.32
N TYR A 206 10.14 0.38 -26.27
CA TYR A 206 8.68 0.51 -26.37
C TYR A 206 8.25 1.96 -26.59
N SER A 207 7.26 2.16 -27.47
CA SER A 207 6.63 3.47 -27.66
C SER A 207 5.88 3.92 -26.40
N LEU A 208 6.04 5.19 -26.04
CA LEU A 208 5.35 5.81 -24.90
C LEU A 208 3.82 5.69 -25.00
N HIS A 209 3.27 5.65 -26.22
CA HIS A 209 1.83 5.47 -26.46
C HIS A 209 1.32 4.10 -25.99
N LEU A 210 2.06 3.02 -26.21
CA LEU A 210 1.66 1.68 -25.77
C LEU A 210 1.74 1.55 -24.24
N ILE A 211 2.80 2.10 -23.65
CA ILE A 211 3.00 2.10 -22.20
C ILE A 211 1.85 2.85 -21.50
N THR A 212 1.45 3.99 -22.04
CA THR A 212 0.37 4.82 -21.47
C THR A 212 -0.99 4.15 -21.60
N ILE A 213 -1.31 3.51 -22.74
CA ILE A 213 -2.55 2.74 -22.91
C ILE A 213 -2.61 1.56 -21.93
N ALA A 214 -1.54 0.77 -21.86
CA ALA A 214 -1.50 -0.39 -20.97
C ALA A 214 -1.58 0.01 -19.50
N ARG A 215 -0.93 1.12 -19.12
CA ARG A 215 -1.07 1.71 -17.78
C ARG A 215 -2.52 2.14 -17.50
N ALA A 216 -3.17 2.80 -18.45
CA ALA A 216 -4.56 3.22 -18.30
C ALA A 216 -5.50 2.02 -18.14
N ALA A 217 -5.30 0.95 -18.92
CA ALA A 217 -6.04 -0.31 -18.77
C ALA A 217 -5.81 -0.94 -17.38
N GLY A 218 -4.56 -0.93 -16.90
CA GLY A 218 -4.22 -1.36 -15.54
C GLY A 218 -4.96 -0.55 -14.47
N SER A 219 -4.99 0.77 -14.60
CA SER A 219 -5.71 1.65 -13.67
C SER A 219 -7.22 1.37 -13.63
N VAL A 220 -7.86 1.10 -14.77
CA VAL A 220 -9.29 0.74 -14.81
C VAL A 220 -9.56 -0.54 -14.01
N VAL A 221 -8.65 -1.52 -14.12
CA VAL A 221 -8.74 -2.79 -13.40
C VAL A 221 -8.53 -2.60 -11.91
N GLU A 222 -7.53 -1.81 -11.53
CA GLU A 222 -7.29 -1.42 -10.14
C GLU A 222 -8.53 -0.74 -9.54
N ILE A 223 -9.14 0.20 -10.28
CA ILE A 223 -10.37 0.87 -9.85
C ILE A 223 -11.52 -0.14 -9.73
N SER A 224 -11.72 -1.03 -10.71
CA SER A 224 -12.79 -2.04 -10.64
C SER A 224 -12.63 -2.99 -9.45
N SER A 225 -11.39 -3.32 -9.07
CA SER A 225 -11.09 -4.11 -7.88
C SER A 225 -11.60 -3.46 -6.59
N THR A 226 -11.62 -2.11 -6.53
CA THR A 226 -12.16 -1.38 -5.36
C THR A 226 -13.66 -1.59 -5.14
N ILE A 227 -14.40 -1.99 -6.18
CA ILE A 227 -15.83 -2.31 -6.11
C ILE A 227 -16.03 -3.81 -5.93
N VAL A 228 -15.29 -4.62 -6.69
CA VAL A 228 -15.42 -6.09 -6.69
C VAL A 228 -15.00 -6.68 -5.34
N ALA A 229 -13.95 -6.17 -4.71
CA ALA A 229 -13.48 -6.67 -3.41
C ALA A 229 -14.51 -6.52 -2.27
N PRO A 230 -15.06 -5.33 -1.97
CA PRO A 230 -16.06 -5.19 -0.91
C PRO A 230 -17.37 -5.91 -1.23
N VAL A 231 -17.83 -5.89 -2.49
CA VAL A 231 -19.05 -6.62 -2.90
C VAL A 231 -18.86 -8.12 -2.77
N GLY A 232 -17.70 -8.64 -3.18
CA GLY A 232 -17.35 -10.06 -3.04
C GLY A 232 -17.36 -10.48 -1.57
N VAL A 233 -16.72 -9.70 -0.68
CA VAL A 233 -16.72 -9.98 0.77
C VAL A 233 -18.11 -9.90 1.38
N GLN A 234 -18.96 -8.94 0.98
CA GLN A 234 -20.34 -8.84 1.48
C GLN A 234 -21.22 -9.99 1.00
N TYR A 235 -21.10 -10.38 -0.27
CA TYR A 235 -21.85 -11.49 -0.86
C TYR A 235 -21.48 -12.82 -0.20
N LEU A 236 -20.17 -13.08 -0.07
CA LEU A 236 -19.61 -14.28 0.55
C LEU A 236 -19.86 -14.30 2.08
N GLY A 237 -19.78 -13.14 2.75
CA GLY A 237 -20.07 -12.99 4.18
C GLY A 237 -21.54 -13.21 4.53
N LYS A 238 -22.48 -12.78 3.68
CA LYS A 238 -23.93 -12.99 3.87
C LYS A 238 -24.33 -14.46 3.73
N ALA A 239 -23.67 -15.21 2.85
CA ALA A 239 -23.86 -16.65 2.71
C ALA A 239 -23.40 -17.43 3.97
N ARG A 240 -22.26 -17.04 4.54
CA ARG A 240 -21.72 -17.61 5.79
C ARG A 240 -22.56 -17.26 7.03
N ASN A 241 -23.01 -16.01 7.16
CA ASN A 241 -23.78 -15.57 8.33
C ASN A 241 -25.20 -16.18 8.39
N HIS A 242 -25.88 -16.36 7.25
CA HIS A 242 -27.17 -17.06 7.21
C HIS A 242 -27.05 -18.55 7.59
N GLY A 243 -25.94 -19.22 7.23
CA GLY A 243 -25.68 -20.59 7.64
C GLY A 243 -25.43 -20.73 9.15
N ARG A 244 -24.69 -19.79 9.74
CA ARG A 244 -24.34 -19.81 11.18
C ARG A 244 -25.52 -19.47 12.10
N PHE A 245 -26.41 -18.55 11.72
CA PHE A 245 -27.61 -18.24 12.51
C PHE A 245 -28.61 -19.40 12.51
N ARG A 246 -28.89 -19.99 11.34
CA ARG A 246 -29.81 -21.13 11.23
C ARG A 246 -29.31 -22.38 11.94
N GLY A 247 -27.99 -22.57 12.06
CA GLY A 247 -27.41 -23.68 12.82
C GLY A 247 -27.52 -23.51 14.35
N ARG A 248 -27.53 -22.26 14.85
CA ARG A 248 -27.58 -21.99 16.29
C ARG A 248 -28.99 -22.17 16.87
N ASP A 249 -30.03 -21.85 16.12
CA ASP A 249 -31.42 -21.96 16.58
C ASP A 249 -31.96 -23.41 16.62
N VAL A 250 -31.24 -24.37 16.02
CA VAL A 250 -31.67 -25.79 15.88
C VAL A 250 -30.74 -26.75 16.65
N LEU A 251 -29.76 -26.23 17.40
CA LEU A 251 -28.83 -27.04 18.21
C LEU A 251 -29.44 -27.54 19.54
N GLY A 252 -30.75 -27.36 19.73
CA GLY A 252 -31.54 -28.12 20.70
C GLY A 252 -32.33 -29.19 19.95
N GLU A 253 -32.15 -30.44 20.34
CA GLU A 253 -32.92 -31.62 19.93
C GLU A 253 -32.45 -32.35 18.64
N ASN A 254 -31.68 -33.45 18.85
CA ASN A 254 -31.37 -34.59 17.95
C ASN A 254 -29.98 -34.61 17.26
N ASP A 255 -29.20 -35.66 17.61
CA ASP A 255 -27.82 -35.90 17.16
C ASP A 255 -27.67 -36.14 15.64
N ALA A 256 -28.73 -36.60 14.97
CA ALA A 256 -28.73 -36.85 13.52
C ALA A 256 -28.89 -35.56 12.68
N GLU A 257 -29.67 -34.60 13.17
CA GLU A 257 -29.81 -33.28 12.56
C GLU A 257 -28.50 -32.48 12.70
N GLY A 258 -27.80 -32.64 13.82
CA GLY A 258 -26.50 -32.03 14.06
C GLY A 258 -25.44 -32.41 13.01
N LEU A 259 -25.39 -33.67 12.58
CA LEU A 259 -24.43 -34.14 11.57
C LEU A 259 -24.70 -33.54 10.17
N LEU A 260 -25.96 -33.48 9.76
CA LEU A 260 -26.37 -32.86 8.48
C LEU A 260 -26.13 -31.35 8.48
N LEU A 261 -26.31 -30.68 9.63
CA LEU A 261 -26.04 -29.26 9.77
C LEU A 261 -24.55 -28.94 9.78
N VAL A 262 -23.71 -29.80 10.38
CA VAL A 262 -22.25 -29.68 10.30
C VAL A 262 -21.76 -29.84 8.86
N ASP A 263 -22.32 -30.79 8.11
CA ASP A 263 -21.97 -31.01 6.71
C ASP A 263 -22.38 -29.82 5.84
N ARG A 264 -23.59 -29.27 6.06
CA ARG A 264 -24.06 -28.05 5.39
C ARG A 264 -23.23 -26.81 5.74
N ALA A 265 -22.76 -26.70 7.00
CA ALA A 265 -21.90 -25.59 7.42
C ALA A 265 -20.52 -25.68 6.76
N LYS A 266 -19.95 -26.88 6.65
CA LYS A 266 -18.69 -27.14 5.93
C LYS A 266 -18.82 -26.85 4.42
N ASP A 267 -19.94 -27.21 3.80
CA ASP A 267 -20.21 -26.91 2.39
C ASP A 267 -20.29 -25.39 2.11
N ILE A 268 -20.96 -24.64 2.99
CA ILE A 268 -21.03 -23.17 2.90
C ILE A 268 -19.63 -22.54 3.05
N GLU A 269 -18.83 -23.03 4.00
CA GLU A 269 -17.45 -22.56 4.21
C GLU A 269 -16.57 -22.85 2.98
N GLY A 270 -16.65 -24.06 2.43
CA GLY A 270 -15.94 -24.45 1.22
C GLY A 270 -16.35 -23.64 -0.02
N ARG A 271 -17.65 -23.35 -0.18
CA ARG A 271 -18.15 -22.48 -1.26
C ARG A 271 -17.66 -21.04 -1.10
N THR A 272 -17.59 -20.55 0.13
CA THR A 272 -17.11 -19.19 0.46
C THR A 272 -15.62 -19.06 0.13
N GLU A 273 -14.82 -20.04 0.55
CA GLU A 273 -13.38 -20.10 0.27
C GLU A 273 -13.11 -20.20 -1.24
N THR A 274 -13.88 -21.04 -1.95
CA THR A 274 -13.78 -21.18 -3.41
C THR A 274 -14.16 -19.88 -4.12
N GLY A 275 -15.21 -19.19 -3.66
CA GLY A 275 -15.61 -17.89 -4.18
C GLY A 275 -14.54 -16.82 -3.98
N LEU A 276 -13.91 -16.80 -2.80
CA LEU A 276 -12.84 -15.85 -2.47
C LEU A 276 -11.58 -16.10 -3.31
N LYS A 277 -11.20 -17.37 -3.52
CA LYS A 277 -10.10 -17.76 -4.42
C LYS A 277 -10.34 -17.29 -5.85
N ARG A 278 -11.56 -17.48 -6.37
CA ARG A 278 -11.94 -17.03 -7.72
C ARG A 278 -11.94 -15.51 -7.86
N LEU A 279 -12.41 -14.79 -6.83
CA LEU A 279 -12.39 -13.34 -6.78
C LEU A 279 -10.96 -12.79 -6.83
N GLY A 280 -10.04 -13.38 -6.04
CA GLY A 280 -8.63 -13.01 -6.05
C GLY A 280 -7.94 -13.32 -7.38
N LEU A 281 -8.29 -14.45 -8.01
CA LEU A 281 -7.74 -14.84 -9.31
C LEU A 281 -8.17 -13.87 -10.42
N TRP A 282 -9.39 -13.32 -10.37
CA TRP A 282 -9.90 -12.40 -11.39
C TRP A 282 -9.01 -11.17 -11.60
N GLY A 283 -8.59 -10.52 -10.50
CA GLY A 283 -7.71 -9.35 -10.59
C GLY A 283 -6.34 -9.69 -11.16
N LEU A 284 -5.75 -10.81 -10.71
CA LEU A 284 -4.47 -11.31 -11.21
C LEU A 284 -4.53 -11.69 -12.69
N SER A 285 -5.60 -12.34 -13.13
CA SER A 285 -5.79 -12.74 -14.53
C SER A 285 -5.85 -11.53 -15.46
N TRP A 286 -6.49 -10.44 -15.04
CA TRP A 286 -6.61 -9.25 -15.87
C TRP A 286 -5.31 -8.43 -15.93
N GLN A 287 -4.55 -8.40 -14.83
CA GLN A 287 -3.20 -7.84 -14.82
C GLN A 287 -2.24 -8.66 -15.70
N LEU A 288 -2.32 -9.99 -15.65
CA LEU A 288 -1.55 -10.87 -16.51
C LEU A 288 -1.92 -10.70 -17.99
N LEU A 289 -3.22 -10.60 -18.31
CA LEU A 289 -3.69 -10.38 -19.67
C LEU A 289 -3.13 -9.07 -20.26
N ASN A 290 -3.19 -7.98 -19.49
CA ASN A 290 -2.65 -6.69 -19.93
C ASN A 290 -1.15 -6.76 -20.22
N LEU A 291 -0.39 -7.49 -19.41
CA LEU A 291 1.03 -7.75 -19.65
C LEU A 291 1.27 -8.62 -20.90
N VAL A 292 0.47 -9.68 -21.08
CA VAL A 292 0.56 -10.57 -22.26
C VAL A 292 0.26 -9.81 -23.55
N CYS A 293 -0.71 -8.88 -23.53
CA CYS A 293 -0.98 -8.01 -24.67
C CYS A 293 0.24 -7.16 -25.05
N LEU A 294 0.94 -6.57 -24.07
CA LEU A 294 2.19 -5.84 -24.34
C LEU A 294 3.30 -6.74 -24.89
N ALA A 295 3.46 -7.93 -24.33
CA ALA A 295 4.45 -8.89 -24.79
C ALA A 295 4.16 -9.38 -26.22
N TYR A 296 2.89 -9.56 -26.56
CA TYR A 296 2.45 -9.94 -27.90
C TYR A 296 2.76 -8.84 -28.92
N GLU A 297 2.39 -7.58 -28.64
CA GLU A 297 2.73 -6.43 -29.49
C GLU A 297 4.24 -6.32 -29.70
N TYR A 298 5.04 -6.54 -28.65
CA TYR A 298 6.51 -6.56 -28.77
C TYR A 298 7.02 -7.67 -29.68
N ILE A 299 6.51 -8.89 -29.54
CA ILE A 299 6.92 -10.02 -30.38
C ILE A 299 6.55 -9.75 -31.84
N VAL A 300 5.37 -9.19 -32.10
CA VAL A 300 4.92 -8.84 -33.46
C VAL A 300 5.81 -7.74 -34.06
N VAL A 301 6.06 -6.66 -33.32
CA VAL A 301 6.93 -5.57 -33.77
C VAL A 301 8.37 -6.04 -34.00
N ARG A 302 8.90 -6.89 -33.12
CA ARG A 302 10.23 -7.49 -33.32
C ARG A 302 10.26 -8.41 -34.52
N LEU A 303 9.26 -9.28 -34.69
CA LEU A 303 9.16 -10.13 -35.89
C LEU A 303 9.08 -9.28 -37.15
N SER A 304 8.30 -8.18 -37.14
CA SER A 304 8.16 -7.31 -38.32
C SER A 304 9.46 -6.61 -38.68
N VAL A 305 10.20 -6.12 -37.67
CA VAL A 305 11.54 -5.54 -37.88
C VAL A 305 12.52 -6.58 -38.43
N THR A 306 12.52 -7.81 -37.89
CA THR A 306 13.38 -8.89 -38.40
C THR A 306 12.99 -9.32 -39.81
N THR A 307 11.70 -9.32 -40.17
CA THR A 307 11.27 -9.59 -41.54
C THR A 307 11.71 -8.50 -42.51
N ASP A 308 11.63 -7.21 -42.13
CA ASP A 308 12.07 -6.11 -42.99
C ASP A 308 13.58 -6.16 -43.23
N GLU A 309 14.37 -6.43 -42.18
CA GLU A 309 15.84 -6.59 -42.28
C GLU A 309 16.21 -7.79 -43.17
N SER A 310 15.43 -8.87 -43.12
CA SER A 310 15.62 -10.05 -43.98
C SER A 310 15.19 -9.84 -45.44
N ILE A 311 14.19 -8.99 -45.69
CA ILE A 311 13.73 -8.60 -47.04
C ILE A 311 14.75 -7.66 -47.67
N ASP A 312 15.26 -6.69 -46.90
CA ASP A 312 16.24 -5.72 -47.39
C ASP A 312 17.58 -6.42 -47.70
N THR A 313 18.03 -7.33 -46.82
CA THR A 313 19.23 -8.17 -47.08
C THR A 313 19.05 -9.08 -48.31
N ARG A 314 17.86 -9.65 -48.54
CA ARG A 314 17.59 -10.42 -49.77
C ARG A 314 17.57 -9.53 -51.01
N ARG A 315 17.06 -8.30 -50.94
CA ARG A 315 17.08 -7.35 -52.05
C ARG A 315 18.50 -6.92 -52.39
N THR A 316 19.36 -6.67 -51.40
CA THR A 316 20.79 -6.38 -51.64
C THR A 316 21.52 -7.57 -52.24
N CYS A 317 21.31 -8.80 -51.75
CA CYS A 317 21.93 -10.00 -52.33
C CYS A 317 21.45 -10.30 -53.75
N THR A 318 20.17 -10.07 -54.07
CA THR A 318 19.62 -10.31 -55.42
C THR A 318 20.12 -9.27 -56.42
N LEU A 319 20.30 -8.02 -56.00
CA LEU A 319 20.92 -6.96 -56.82
C LEU A 319 22.41 -7.21 -57.07
N VAL A 320 23.14 -7.80 -56.12
CA VAL A 320 24.57 -8.15 -56.29
C VAL A 320 24.76 -9.41 -57.15
N SER A 321 23.77 -10.30 -57.25
CA SER A 321 23.83 -11.47 -58.16
C SER A 321 23.38 -11.19 -59.61
N LEU A 322 22.87 -9.99 -59.89
CA LEU A 322 22.39 -9.55 -61.20
C LEU A 322 23.32 -8.52 -61.89
N PHE A 323 24.48 -8.24 -61.30
CA PHE A 323 25.62 -7.52 -61.89
C PHE A 323 26.84 -8.45 -61.91
#